data_AF-R4X6P4-F1
#
_entry.id   AF-R4X6P4-F1
#
_cell.length_a   1.000
_cell.length_b   1.000
_cell.length_c   1.000
_cell.angle_alpha   90.00
_cell.angle_beta   90.00
_cell.angle_gamma   90.00
#
_symmetry.space_group_name_H-M   'P 1'
#
loop_
_entity.id
_entity.type
_entity.pdbx_description
1 polymer ?
#
loop_
_entity_poly.entity_id
_entity_poly.type
_entity_poly.pdbx_seq_one_letter_code
_entity_poly.pdbx_strand_id
1 'polypeptide(L)'
;MASAASRSAAELCRVLLDSFFGPTVAKVAGVLLLYGRLEAVSVSRRGEVSPKLTRQSLAVLIQHNFVRFSTVQEAGHERTFYECDWQQVLYLLQTGRIIWWASKEATPQAAALVKYVSIYGKAKVSDMTNAFTSAGSELRESTKEFHHTLAKLLQTKILQVAQIHESTPVEDFKQSIRDEELRTLNGANMPESKKLVEVEGRLERKLKDLQDKNNAEDAGLKRKAEALDNSRARKRARTTEVEEDAVDPDIMVKVNYQKHAVFQRNEELVKLCQRRLGPTPAAVYGHILKMLEPKIFNCRQNTQDFKISTLSISRALPEDFDLESVWTKDESANGKSKRKKKEVKRRKKRRTNGHRGSDDDSDEDSEEESDDEMDDDASSGADSFLEHDIDDLASDDDDFDENAPAQSGQRIKLVQQFLDLFANDSIGFLRRLSTRSMGEWTVDYPHLANTLRQLEIEALIHQKLGDLAPRLLRIVQAKVKVDEKQLSTTALLKSKDIRHILTALHEMGVLDLQEVPKRLDRQPSMTFFLWHHNQERAVSTLAQDLCKAMARVHQRLKHELQSRRRLLDKSQRTDVRNKESEYLSKQELAELRKIRSVEEKLLAQSSRLASSYSILVEY
;
A
#
# COMPACT_ATOMS: atom_id res chain seq x y z
N MET A 1 18.03 5.54 -5.25
CA MET A 1 17.82 4.07 -5.29
C MET A 1 18.71 3.50 -6.38
N ALA A 2 19.17 2.25 -6.23
CA ALA A 2 20.15 1.67 -7.15
C ALA A 2 19.64 1.63 -8.61
N SER A 3 20.39 2.26 -9.54
CA SER A 3 20.13 2.19 -10.99
C SER A 3 20.34 0.75 -11.51
N ALA A 4 21.29 0.01 -10.95
CA ALA A 4 21.54 -1.38 -11.31
C ALA A 4 20.52 -2.34 -10.68
N ALA A 5 19.91 -3.19 -11.51
CA ALA A 5 19.16 -4.35 -11.05
C ALA A 5 20.08 -5.33 -10.30
N SER A 6 19.58 -5.99 -9.25
CA SER A 6 20.29 -7.12 -8.66
C SER A 6 20.38 -8.28 -9.68
N ARG A 7 21.41 -9.12 -9.58
CA ARG A 7 21.59 -10.27 -10.50
C ARG A 7 20.35 -11.16 -10.58
N SER A 8 19.69 -11.41 -9.44
CA SER A 8 18.44 -12.17 -9.35
C SER A 8 17.25 -11.46 -10.01
N ALA A 9 17.14 -10.13 -9.86
CA ALA A 9 16.09 -9.34 -10.51
C ALA A 9 16.29 -9.30 -12.04
N ALA A 10 17.53 -9.10 -12.50
CA ALA A 10 17.85 -9.15 -13.93
C ALA A 10 17.57 -10.53 -14.56
N GLU A 11 17.86 -11.62 -13.85
CA GLU A 11 17.50 -12.98 -14.28
C GLU A 11 15.98 -13.15 -14.41
N LEU A 12 15.22 -12.72 -13.40
CA LEU A 12 13.75 -12.76 -13.40
C LEU A 12 13.16 -11.95 -14.55
N CYS A 13 13.60 -10.71 -14.75
CA CYS A 13 13.17 -9.86 -15.87
C CYS A 13 13.43 -10.52 -17.22
N ARG A 14 14.60 -11.16 -17.41
CA ARG A 14 14.93 -11.89 -18.64
C ARG A 14 13.98 -13.09 -18.86
N VAL A 15 13.67 -13.85 -17.82
CA VAL A 15 12.74 -15.01 -17.90
C VAL A 15 11.31 -14.56 -18.24
N LEU A 16 10.84 -13.45 -17.65
CA LEU A 16 9.53 -12.89 -17.95
C LEU A 16 9.44 -12.40 -19.39
N LEU A 17 10.40 -11.57 -19.84
CA LEU A 17 10.40 -11.03 -21.19
C LEU A 17 10.53 -12.14 -22.26
N ASP A 18 11.30 -13.19 -21.98
CA ASP A 18 11.43 -14.37 -22.86
C ASP A 18 10.13 -15.18 -22.97
N SER A 19 9.30 -15.16 -21.91
CA SER A 19 8.01 -15.86 -21.86
C SER A 19 6.88 -15.05 -22.54
N PHE A 20 6.87 -13.72 -22.40
CA PHE A 20 5.81 -12.86 -22.94
C PHE A 20 6.13 -12.27 -24.34
N PHE A 21 7.38 -11.88 -24.60
CA PHE A 21 7.81 -11.17 -25.83
C PHE A 21 8.82 -11.96 -26.66
N GLY A 22 9.26 -13.12 -26.17
CA GLY A 22 10.16 -14.04 -26.86
C GLY A 22 11.66 -13.72 -26.71
N PRO A 23 12.52 -14.63 -27.20
CA PRO A 23 13.94 -14.67 -26.85
C PRO A 23 14.73 -13.47 -27.38
N THR A 24 14.35 -12.91 -28.54
CA THR A 24 15.06 -11.75 -29.13
C THR A 24 14.91 -10.50 -28.28
N VAL A 25 13.68 -10.20 -27.84
CA VAL A 25 13.38 -9.05 -26.96
C VAL A 25 14.05 -9.24 -25.60
N ALA A 26 14.01 -10.46 -25.06
CA ALA A 26 14.71 -10.81 -23.82
C ALA A 26 16.24 -10.71 -23.91
N LYS A 27 16.86 -11.04 -25.04
CA LYS A 27 18.31 -10.87 -25.25
C LYS A 27 18.68 -9.38 -25.30
N VAL A 28 17.90 -8.56 -26.00
CA VAL A 28 18.09 -7.10 -26.07
C VAL A 28 17.93 -6.44 -24.68
N ALA A 29 16.86 -6.76 -23.94
CA ALA A 29 16.68 -6.26 -22.58
C ALA A 29 17.75 -6.78 -21.61
N GLY A 30 18.16 -8.05 -21.74
CA GLY A 30 19.23 -8.65 -20.92
C GLY A 30 20.59 -7.94 -21.07
N VAL A 31 20.91 -7.44 -22.27
CA VAL A 31 22.11 -6.61 -22.51
C VAL A 31 22.00 -5.28 -21.76
N LEU A 32 20.85 -4.60 -21.82
CA LEU A 32 20.62 -3.35 -21.07
C LEU A 32 20.64 -3.55 -19.55
N LEU A 33 20.09 -4.67 -19.06
CA LEU A 33 20.09 -5.01 -17.63
C LEU A 33 21.50 -5.35 -17.09
N LEU A 34 22.40 -5.87 -17.94
CA LEU A 34 23.76 -6.26 -17.54
C LEU A 34 24.77 -5.10 -17.66
N TYR A 35 24.65 -4.26 -18.69
CA TYR A 35 25.61 -3.20 -18.99
C TYR A 35 25.09 -1.78 -18.71
N GLY A 36 23.82 -1.64 -18.33
CA GLY A 36 23.18 -0.35 -18.08
C GLY A 36 22.88 0.43 -19.37
N ARG A 37 23.06 1.74 -19.30
CA ARG A 37 22.76 2.71 -20.37
C ARG A 37 23.63 2.47 -21.62
N LEU A 38 23.02 2.19 -22.76
CA LEU A 38 23.72 1.90 -24.02
C LEU A 38 23.01 2.46 -25.27
N GLU A 39 23.78 2.74 -26.32
CA GLU A 39 23.26 3.03 -27.67
C GLU A 39 22.76 1.77 -28.40
N ALA A 40 21.80 1.92 -29.33
CA ALA A 40 21.26 0.81 -30.12
C ALA A 40 22.33 0.01 -30.90
N VAL A 41 23.39 0.67 -31.40
CA VAL A 41 24.51 0.01 -32.09
C VAL A 41 25.31 -0.87 -31.12
N SER A 42 25.60 -0.35 -29.93
CA SER A 42 26.29 -1.08 -28.86
C SER A 42 25.47 -2.27 -28.35
N VAL A 43 24.15 -2.11 -28.20
CA VAL A 43 23.22 -3.20 -27.86
C VAL A 43 23.20 -4.28 -28.94
N SER A 44 23.15 -3.90 -30.23
CA SER A 44 23.18 -4.83 -31.36
C SER A 44 24.48 -5.65 -31.40
N ARG A 45 25.64 -5.00 -31.21
CA ARG A 45 26.95 -5.67 -31.17
C ARG A 45 27.08 -6.62 -29.98
N ARG A 46 26.80 -6.15 -28.76
CA ARG A 46 26.91 -6.97 -27.52
C ARG A 46 25.87 -8.08 -27.44
N GLY A 47 24.69 -7.87 -28.02
CA GLY A 47 23.62 -8.85 -28.07
C GLY A 47 23.72 -9.83 -29.24
N GLU A 48 24.63 -9.63 -30.20
CA GLU A 48 24.69 -10.41 -31.45
C GLU A 48 23.32 -10.48 -32.16
N VAL A 49 22.55 -9.40 -32.10
CA VAL A 49 21.23 -9.27 -32.73
C VAL A 49 21.33 -8.30 -33.89
N SER A 50 20.74 -8.64 -35.04
CA SER A 50 20.70 -7.78 -36.22
C SER A 50 20.20 -6.37 -35.88
N PRO A 51 20.83 -5.27 -36.36
CA PRO A 51 20.42 -3.89 -36.07
C PRO A 51 18.96 -3.56 -36.41
N LYS A 52 18.31 -4.34 -37.30
CA LYS A 52 16.87 -4.23 -37.59
C LYS A 52 16.03 -4.81 -36.45
N LEU A 53 16.34 -6.04 -36.02
CA LEU A 53 15.68 -6.73 -34.90
C LEU A 53 15.92 -6.01 -33.57
N THR A 54 17.11 -5.43 -33.35
CA THR A 54 17.40 -4.61 -32.16
C THR A 54 16.49 -3.39 -32.09
N ARG A 55 16.33 -2.64 -33.19
CA ARG A 55 15.42 -1.48 -33.24
C ARG A 55 13.95 -1.88 -33.04
N GLN A 56 13.50 -2.98 -33.65
CA GLN A 56 12.15 -3.50 -33.42
C GLN A 56 11.93 -3.92 -31.96
N SER A 57 12.92 -4.58 -31.35
CA SER A 57 12.84 -5.00 -29.93
C SER A 57 12.82 -3.79 -28.99
N LEU A 58 13.63 -2.77 -29.24
CA LEU A 58 13.62 -1.52 -28.47
C LEU A 58 12.27 -0.80 -28.59
N ALA A 59 11.66 -0.76 -29.77
CA ALA A 59 10.32 -0.17 -29.95
C ALA A 59 9.26 -0.88 -29.10
N VAL A 60 9.25 -2.23 -29.08
CA VAL A 60 8.35 -3.01 -28.20
C VAL A 60 8.61 -2.71 -26.72
N LEU A 61 9.88 -2.64 -26.29
CA LEU A 61 10.21 -2.35 -24.89
C LEU A 61 9.81 -0.92 -24.45
N ILE A 62 9.91 0.07 -25.34
CA ILE A 62 9.48 1.46 -25.09
C ILE A 62 7.94 1.58 -25.07
N GLN A 63 7.26 0.82 -25.93
CA GLN A 63 5.80 0.74 -25.98
C GLN A 63 5.20 0.25 -24.65
N HIS A 64 5.87 -0.68 -23.98
CA HIS A 64 5.49 -1.21 -22.67
C HIS A 64 6.16 -0.52 -21.45
N ASN A 65 6.88 0.59 -21.64
CA ASN A 65 7.64 1.29 -20.58
C ASN A 65 8.76 0.48 -19.89
N PHE A 66 9.21 -0.63 -20.47
CA PHE A 66 10.35 -1.42 -19.94
C PHE A 66 11.71 -0.81 -20.28
N VAL A 67 11.77 0.05 -21.30
CA VAL A 67 12.97 0.80 -21.67
C VAL A 67 12.63 2.29 -21.73
N ARG A 68 13.46 3.09 -21.05
CA ARG A 68 13.52 4.53 -21.20
C ARG A 68 14.63 4.92 -22.17
N PHE A 69 14.52 6.07 -22.79
CA PHE A 69 15.53 6.59 -23.70
C PHE A 69 15.82 8.07 -23.45
N SER A 70 17.03 8.50 -23.78
CA SER A 70 17.45 9.90 -23.68
C SER A 70 18.29 10.27 -24.89
N THR A 71 17.99 11.41 -25.49
CA THR A 71 18.69 11.99 -26.65
C THR A 71 19.59 13.13 -26.16
N VAL A 72 20.90 12.91 -26.22
CA VAL A 72 21.91 13.91 -25.85
C VAL A 72 22.60 14.40 -27.12
N GLN A 73 22.79 15.71 -27.26
CA GLN A 73 23.61 16.27 -28.33
C GLN A 73 25.07 16.34 -27.88
N GLU A 74 25.90 15.42 -28.37
CA GLU A 74 27.35 15.41 -28.14
C GLU A 74 28.07 15.91 -29.40
N ALA A 75 28.85 16.99 -29.28
CA ALA A 75 29.68 17.53 -30.37
C ALA A 75 28.93 17.76 -31.71
N GLY A 76 27.66 18.19 -31.65
CA GLY A 76 26.82 18.42 -32.82
C GLY A 76 26.12 17.17 -33.39
N HIS A 77 26.30 16.00 -32.78
CA HIS A 77 25.62 14.76 -33.15
C HIS A 77 24.62 14.33 -32.09
N GLU A 78 23.41 13.95 -32.53
CA GLU A 78 22.38 13.41 -31.63
C GLU A 78 22.67 11.94 -31.32
N ARG A 79 22.80 11.60 -30.04
CA ARG A 79 23.00 10.23 -29.58
C ARG A 79 21.87 9.80 -28.67
N THR A 80 21.19 8.72 -29.04
CA THR A 80 20.11 8.12 -28.25
C THR A 80 20.65 6.97 -27.41
N PHE A 81 20.58 7.13 -26.09
CA PHE A 81 20.89 6.11 -25.11
C PHE A 81 19.62 5.47 -24.58
N TYR A 82 19.67 4.16 -24.34
CA TYR A 82 18.57 3.36 -23.82
C TYR A 82 18.94 2.76 -22.46
N GLU A 83 18.01 2.76 -21.51
CA GLU A 83 18.15 2.18 -20.17
C GLU A 83 16.91 1.31 -19.87
N CYS A 84 17.11 0.13 -19.28
CA CYS A 84 15.99 -0.77 -18.94
C CYS A 84 15.49 -0.53 -17.51
N ASP A 85 14.21 -0.18 -17.36
CA ASP A 85 13.57 -0.14 -16.04
C ASP A 85 13.11 -1.56 -15.66
N TRP A 86 13.94 -2.21 -14.85
CA TRP A 86 13.66 -3.54 -14.32
C TRP A 86 12.44 -3.59 -13.39
N GLN A 87 12.08 -2.51 -12.70
CA GLN A 87 10.90 -2.46 -11.83
C GLN A 87 9.62 -2.52 -12.66
N GLN A 88 9.60 -1.82 -13.81
CA GLN A 88 8.46 -1.88 -14.74
C GLN A 88 8.25 -3.30 -15.31
N VAL A 89 9.33 -4.05 -15.55
CA VAL A 89 9.24 -5.45 -15.99
C VAL A 89 8.68 -6.36 -14.90
N LEU A 90 9.01 -6.14 -13.62
CA LEU A 90 8.48 -6.95 -12.52
C LEU A 90 6.96 -6.82 -12.33
N TYR A 91 6.34 -5.69 -12.71
CA TYR A 91 4.88 -5.56 -12.64
C TYR A 91 4.10 -6.52 -13.54
N LEU A 92 4.76 -7.17 -14.52
CA LEU A 92 4.16 -8.29 -15.27
C LEU A 92 3.69 -9.45 -14.37
N LEU A 93 4.31 -9.60 -13.19
CA LEU A 93 3.90 -10.59 -12.17
C LEU A 93 2.54 -10.25 -11.54
N GLN A 94 2.16 -8.97 -11.54
CA GLN A 94 0.96 -8.45 -10.90
C GLN A 94 -0.21 -8.25 -11.90
N THR A 95 0.02 -8.31 -13.21
CA THR A 95 -1.00 -8.04 -14.26
C THR A 95 -2.33 -8.78 -14.02
N GLY A 96 -2.29 -10.06 -13.61
CA GLY A 96 -3.50 -10.82 -13.29
C GLY A 96 -4.30 -10.26 -12.11
N ARG A 97 -3.62 -9.73 -11.07
CA ARG A 97 -4.28 -9.06 -9.94
C ARG A 97 -4.84 -7.70 -10.32
N ILE A 98 -4.11 -6.93 -11.12
CA ILE A 98 -4.56 -5.61 -11.59
C ILE A 98 -5.86 -5.74 -12.40
N ILE A 99 -5.94 -6.74 -13.28
CA ILE A 99 -7.16 -7.05 -14.05
C ILE A 99 -8.33 -7.45 -13.12
N TRP A 100 -8.06 -8.26 -12.09
CA TRP A 100 -9.08 -8.64 -11.11
C TRP A 100 -9.57 -7.45 -10.26
N TRP A 101 -8.65 -6.61 -9.76
CA TRP A 101 -8.98 -5.38 -9.03
C TRP A 101 -9.82 -4.42 -9.88
N ALA A 102 -9.51 -4.26 -11.17
CA ALA A 102 -10.32 -3.49 -12.11
C ALA A 102 -11.77 -4.02 -12.22
N SER A 103 -11.99 -5.34 -12.26
CA SER A 103 -13.36 -5.89 -12.26
C SER A 103 -14.13 -5.66 -10.96
N LYS A 104 -13.42 -5.46 -9.84
CA LYS A 104 -14.00 -5.33 -8.50
C LYS A 104 -14.38 -3.89 -8.14
N GLU A 105 -13.52 -2.91 -8.47
CA GLU A 105 -13.70 -1.52 -8.03
C GLU A 105 -14.27 -0.59 -9.13
N ALA A 106 -14.29 -1.01 -10.41
CA ALA A 106 -14.88 -0.24 -11.51
C ALA A 106 -16.14 -0.91 -12.09
N THR A 107 -15.99 -1.83 -13.05
CA THR A 107 -17.11 -2.59 -13.67
C THR A 107 -16.62 -3.97 -14.13
N PRO A 108 -17.50 -4.97 -14.36
CA PRO A 108 -17.10 -6.26 -14.93
C PRO A 108 -16.37 -6.12 -16.29
N GLN A 109 -16.78 -5.16 -17.11
CA GLN A 109 -16.19 -4.82 -18.41
C GLN A 109 -14.77 -4.21 -18.27
N ALA A 110 -14.48 -3.55 -17.15
CA ALA A 110 -13.20 -2.88 -16.90
C ALA A 110 -11.98 -3.84 -16.98
N ALA A 111 -12.16 -5.11 -16.60
CA ALA A 111 -11.12 -6.13 -16.73
C ALA A 111 -10.71 -6.36 -18.20
N ALA A 112 -11.64 -6.27 -19.15
CA ALA A 112 -11.33 -6.40 -20.58
C ALA A 112 -10.52 -5.19 -21.09
N LEU A 113 -10.86 -3.98 -20.65
CA LEU A 113 -10.13 -2.75 -20.99
C LEU A 113 -8.71 -2.77 -20.42
N VAL A 114 -8.55 -3.07 -19.12
CA VAL A 114 -7.24 -3.14 -18.47
C VAL A 114 -6.38 -4.27 -19.05
N LYS A 115 -6.98 -5.39 -19.44
CA LYS A 115 -6.30 -6.46 -20.18
C LYS A 115 -5.83 -5.99 -21.57
N TYR A 116 -6.65 -5.25 -22.32
CA TYR A 116 -6.26 -4.67 -23.60
C TYR A 116 -5.06 -3.74 -23.42
N VAL A 117 -5.14 -2.76 -22.51
CA VAL A 117 -4.03 -1.84 -22.23
C VAL A 117 -2.77 -2.60 -21.79
N SER A 118 -2.90 -3.64 -20.96
CA SER A 118 -1.75 -4.47 -20.55
C SER A 118 -1.08 -5.22 -21.71
N ILE A 119 -1.85 -5.67 -22.71
CA ILE A 119 -1.34 -6.38 -23.89
C ILE A 119 -0.66 -5.43 -24.89
N TYR A 120 -1.17 -4.21 -25.05
CA TYR A 120 -0.63 -3.23 -26.01
C TYR A 120 0.33 -2.21 -25.40
N GLY A 121 0.45 -2.13 -24.06
CA GLY A 121 1.30 -1.17 -23.35
C GLY A 121 0.65 0.21 -23.25
N LYS A 122 0.94 1.10 -24.21
CA LYS A 122 0.30 2.42 -24.37
C LYS A 122 -0.79 2.33 -25.43
N ALA A 123 -2.05 2.38 -25.04
CA ALA A 123 -3.18 2.30 -25.97
C ALA A 123 -3.80 3.68 -26.18
N LYS A 124 -4.09 4.05 -27.44
CA LYS A 124 -4.84 5.28 -27.74
C LYS A 124 -6.33 5.05 -27.54
N VAL A 125 -7.05 6.02 -26.97
CA VAL A 125 -8.48 5.87 -26.67
C VAL A 125 -9.29 5.62 -27.95
N SER A 126 -9.01 6.29 -29.07
CA SER A 126 -9.66 6.02 -30.36
C SER A 126 -9.57 4.55 -30.79
N ASP A 127 -8.42 3.92 -30.57
CA ASP A 127 -8.12 2.57 -31.05
C ASP A 127 -8.79 1.55 -30.12
N MET A 128 -8.88 1.87 -28.82
CA MET A 128 -9.68 1.13 -27.86
C MET A 128 -11.17 1.22 -28.21
N THR A 129 -11.73 2.42 -28.47
CA THR A 129 -13.13 2.57 -28.89
C THR A 129 -13.40 1.69 -30.11
N ASN A 130 -12.62 1.84 -31.19
CA ASN A 130 -12.76 1.02 -32.40
C ASN A 130 -12.73 -0.50 -32.14
N ALA A 131 -11.85 -0.96 -31.25
CA ALA A 131 -11.71 -2.37 -30.89
C ALA A 131 -12.88 -2.93 -30.07
N PHE A 132 -13.57 -2.09 -29.28
CA PHE A 132 -14.67 -2.51 -28.41
C PHE A 132 -16.07 -2.17 -28.96
N THR A 133 -16.21 -1.22 -29.89
CA THR A 133 -17.51 -0.69 -30.37
C THR A 133 -17.79 -1.04 -31.84
N SER A 134 -17.60 -2.30 -32.24
CA SER A 134 -17.74 -2.74 -33.64
C SER A 134 -18.63 -3.99 -33.76
N ALA A 135 -19.77 -3.98 -34.47
CA ALA A 135 -20.52 -2.85 -35.04
C ALA A 135 -22.01 -3.23 -35.23
N GLY A 136 -22.94 -2.29 -35.12
CA GLY A 136 -24.39 -2.53 -35.23
C GLY A 136 -25.24 -1.36 -34.70
N SER A 137 -26.59 -1.49 -34.70
CA SER A 137 -27.50 -0.41 -34.28
C SER A 137 -27.44 -0.05 -32.79
N GLU A 138 -26.93 -0.96 -31.95
CA GLU A 138 -26.77 -0.80 -30.50
C GLU A 138 -25.53 0.05 -30.12
N LEU A 139 -24.81 0.58 -31.14
CA LEU A 139 -23.54 1.29 -31.00
C LEU A 139 -23.54 2.39 -29.94
N ARG A 140 -24.58 3.24 -29.90
CA ARG A 140 -24.55 4.47 -29.10
C ARG A 140 -24.55 4.20 -27.60
N GLU A 141 -25.27 3.17 -27.17
CA GLU A 141 -25.38 2.79 -25.77
C GLU A 141 -24.11 2.05 -25.32
N SER A 142 -23.66 1.06 -26.10
CA SER A 142 -22.38 0.36 -25.86
C SER A 142 -21.16 1.31 -25.85
N THR A 143 -21.12 2.30 -26.73
CA THR A 143 -20.05 3.33 -26.75
C THR A 143 -20.12 4.22 -25.51
N LYS A 144 -21.32 4.60 -25.03
CA LYS A 144 -21.48 5.33 -23.76
C LYS A 144 -21.00 4.50 -22.56
N GLU A 145 -21.42 3.25 -22.46
CA GLU A 145 -20.98 2.32 -21.39
C GLU A 145 -19.45 2.12 -21.38
N PHE A 146 -18.85 2.02 -22.57
CA PHE A 146 -17.40 1.97 -22.75
C PHE A 146 -16.72 3.23 -22.22
N HIS A 147 -17.17 4.42 -22.65
CA HIS A 147 -16.57 5.69 -22.20
C HIS A 147 -16.80 5.95 -20.71
N HIS A 148 -17.96 5.57 -20.16
CA HIS A 148 -18.24 5.63 -18.73
C HIS A 148 -17.30 4.72 -17.93
N THR A 149 -17.11 3.46 -18.37
CA THR A 149 -16.16 2.53 -17.75
C THR A 149 -14.72 3.06 -17.81
N LEU A 150 -14.32 3.64 -18.95
CA LEU A 150 -12.99 4.21 -19.14
C LEU A 150 -12.78 5.46 -18.26
N ALA A 151 -13.77 6.35 -18.18
CA ALA A 151 -13.75 7.49 -17.26
C ALA A 151 -13.62 7.03 -15.81
N LYS A 152 -14.38 6.00 -15.39
CA LYS A 152 -14.28 5.43 -14.04
C LYS A 152 -12.90 4.83 -13.76
N LEU A 153 -12.27 4.18 -14.74
CA LEU A 153 -10.89 3.65 -14.63
C LEU A 153 -9.82 4.76 -14.52
N LEU A 154 -10.04 5.93 -15.12
CA LEU A 154 -9.19 7.11 -15.00
C LEU A 154 -9.41 7.83 -13.65
N GLN A 155 -10.66 7.99 -13.22
CA GLN A 155 -11.03 8.57 -11.91
C GLN A 155 -10.48 7.73 -10.74
N THR A 156 -10.59 6.40 -10.81
CA THR A 156 -10.00 5.47 -9.83
C THR A 156 -8.47 5.35 -9.94
N LYS A 157 -7.86 5.94 -10.98
CA LYS A 157 -6.42 5.94 -11.28
C LYS A 157 -5.83 4.54 -11.48
N ILE A 158 -6.65 3.54 -11.79
CA ILE A 158 -6.19 2.21 -12.25
C ILE A 158 -5.53 2.33 -13.63
N LEU A 159 -6.13 3.17 -14.48
CA LEU A 159 -5.54 3.66 -15.71
C LEU A 159 -5.07 5.11 -15.53
N GLN A 160 -4.06 5.51 -16.29
CA GLN A 160 -3.45 6.83 -16.23
C GLN A 160 -3.09 7.29 -17.65
N VAL A 161 -3.14 8.61 -17.89
CA VAL A 161 -2.65 9.24 -19.12
C VAL A 161 -1.14 9.00 -19.23
N ALA A 162 -0.70 8.40 -20.34
CA ALA A 162 0.71 8.15 -20.61
C ALA A 162 1.37 9.46 -21.07
N GLN A 163 2.35 9.94 -20.31
CA GLN A 163 3.05 11.19 -20.61
C GLN A 163 4.34 10.93 -21.40
N ILE A 164 4.69 11.81 -22.33
CA ILE A 164 5.89 11.65 -23.18
C ILE A 164 7.16 11.58 -22.31
N HIS A 165 7.27 12.45 -21.30
CA HIS A 165 8.41 12.54 -20.39
C HIS A 165 8.60 11.32 -19.47
N GLU A 166 7.63 10.42 -19.36
CA GLU A 166 7.80 9.16 -18.59
C GLU A 166 8.69 8.15 -19.33
N SER A 167 8.84 8.34 -20.65
CA SER A 167 9.73 7.55 -21.49
C SER A 167 11.20 8.01 -21.38
N THR A 168 11.47 9.15 -20.75
CA THR A 168 12.83 9.64 -20.46
C THR A 168 13.27 9.29 -19.04
N PRO A 169 14.55 8.90 -18.79
CA PRO A 169 15.08 8.67 -17.45
C PRO A 169 14.85 9.89 -16.55
N VAL A 170 14.52 9.65 -15.28
CA VAL A 170 14.10 10.72 -14.35
C VAL A 170 15.18 11.78 -14.16
N GLU A 171 16.45 11.38 -14.09
CA GLU A 171 17.55 12.34 -13.88
C GLU A 171 17.89 13.13 -15.15
N ASP A 172 17.86 12.49 -16.33
CA ASP A 172 17.98 13.19 -17.63
C ASP A 172 16.81 14.17 -17.86
N PHE A 173 15.58 13.81 -17.45
CA PHE A 173 14.42 14.70 -17.53
C PHE A 173 14.57 15.91 -16.61
N LYS A 174 15.00 15.70 -15.36
CA LYS A 174 15.37 16.80 -14.46
C LYS A 174 16.46 17.67 -15.06
N GLN A 175 17.51 17.07 -15.63
CA GLN A 175 18.60 17.83 -16.24
C GLN A 175 18.12 18.69 -17.41
N SER A 176 17.25 18.15 -18.28
CA SER A 176 16.62 18.92 -19.35
C SER A 176 15.85 20.15 -18.81
N ILE A 177 15.13 20.00 -17.69
CA ILE A 177 14.45 21.13 -17.02
C ILE A 177 15.47 22.10 -16.38
N ARG A 178 16.56 21.63 -15.76
CA ARG A 178 17.63 22.49 -15.24
C ARG A 178 18.24 23.34 -16.35
N ASP A 179 18.56 22.71 -17.48
CA ASP A 179 19.18 23.37 -18.64
C ASP A 179 18.20 24.37 -19.29
N GLU A 180 16.90 24.07 -19.32
CA GLU A 180 15.85 25.02 -19.75
C GLU A 180 15.79 26.24 -18.82
N GLU A 181 15.67 26.05 -17.51
CA GLU A 181 15.59 27.15 -16.53
C GLU A 181 16.87 27.99 -16.52
N LEU A 182 18.05 27.36 -16.58
CA LEU A 182 19.34 28.05 -16.71
C LEU A 182 19.37 28.96 -17.94
N ARG A 183 18.85 28.50 -19.10
CA ARG A 183 18.76 29.36 -20.29
C ARG A 183 17.86 30.57 -20.08
N THR A 184 16.74 30.44 -19.33
CA THR A 184 15.90 31.60 -18.99
C THR A 184 16.61 32.59 -18.05
N LEU A 185 17.47 32.09 -17.16
CA LEU A 185 18.16 32.89 -16.14
C LEU A 185 19.56 33.40 -16.56
N ASN A 186 20.06 33.01 -17.74
CA ASN A 186 21.34 33.48 -18.28
C ASN A 186 21.38 35.00 -18.48
N GLY A 187 20.24 35.66 -18.72
CA GLY A 187 20.14 37.12 -18.80
C GLY A 187 20.03 37.85 -17.45
N ALA A 188 19.89 37.12 -16.33
CA ALA A 188 19.71 37.73 -15.01
C ALA A 188 21.04 38.08 -14.35
N ASN A 189 21.14 39.29 -13.81
CA ASN A 189 22.34 39.80 -13.12
C ASN A 189 22.40 39.31 -11.65
N MET A 190 22.45 37.99 -11.47
CA MET A 190 22.47 37.31 -10.18
C MET A 190 23.74 36.46 -10.01
N PRO A 191 24.27 36.33 -8.78
CA PRO A 191 25.43 35.47 -8.51
C PRO A 191 25.05 33.99 -8.72
N GLU A 192 26.02 33.20 -9.18
CA GLU A 192 25.84 31.82 -9.64
C GLU A 192 25.20 30.90 -8.58
N SER A 193 25.62 31.01 -7.32
CA SER A 193 25.02 30.25 -6.21
C SER A 193 23.53 30.53 -6.00
N LYS A 194 23.08 31.78 -6.17
CA LYS A 194 21.64 32.12 -6.09
C LYS A 194 20.89 31.65 -7.33
N LYS A 195 21.51 31.69 -8.51
CA LYS A 195 20.93 31.14 -9.75
C LYS A 195 20.65 29.64 -9.61
N LEU A 196 21.60 28.87 -9.07
CA LEU A 196 21.43 27.42 -8.86
C LEU A 196 20.25 27.11 -7.92
N VAL A 197 20.18 27.78 -6.76
CA VAL A 197 19.06 27.59 -5.81
C VAL A 197 17.71 28.01 -6.42
N GLU A 198 17.67 29.07 -7.23
CA GLU A 198 16.42 29.44 -7.92
C GLU A 198 16.03 28.42 -9.00
N VAL A 199 16.98 27.90 -9.78
CA VAL A 199 16.76 26.83 -10.77
C VAL A 199 16.21 25.58 -10.09
N GLU A 200 16.79 25.15 -8.97
CA GLU A 200 16.30 24.00 -8.19
C GLU A 200 14.87 24.25 -7.69
N GLY A 201 14.62 25.39 -7.05
CA GLY A 201 13.29 25.74 -6.56
C GLY A 201 12.24 25.92 -7.67
N ARG A 202 12.63 26.27 -8.91
CA ARG A 202 11.73 26.30 -10.08
C ARG A 202 11.51 24.91 -10.67
N LEU A 203 12.54 24.07 -10.71
CA LEU A 203 12.46 22.68 -11.13
C LEU A 203 11.52 21.87 -10.22
N GLU A 204 11.62 22.07 -8.90
CA GLU A 204 10.73 21.42 -7.93
C GLU A 204 9.27 21.82 -8.13
N ARG A 205 9.01 23.12 -8.37
CA ARG A 205 7.67 23.63 -8.73
C ARG A 205 7.17 23.02 -10.04
N LYS A 206 7.95 23.08 -11.13
CA LYS A 206 7.60 22.44 -12.42
C LYS A 206 7.30 20.94 -12.26
N LEU A 207 8.11 20.22 -11.49
CA LEU A 207 7.92 18.79 -11.25
C LEU A 207 6.64 18.51 -10.44
N LYS A 208 6.37 19.32 -9.42
CA LYS A 208 5.13 19.23 -8.64
C LYS A 208 3.91 19.55 -9.49
N ASP A 209 3.93 20.63 -10.26
CA ASP A 209 2.84 21.01 -11.17
C ASP A 209 2.53 19.90 -12.20
N LEU A 210 3.55 19.21 -12.71
CA LEU A 210 3.38 18.06 -13.61
C LEU A 210 2.78 16.85 -12.89
N GLN A 211 3.17 16.58 -11.65
CA GLN A 211 2.57 15.52 -10.82
C GLN A 211 1.12 15.85 -10.50
N ASP A 212 0.82 17.06 -10.04
CA ASP A 212 -0.52 17.51 -9.67
C ASP A 212 -1.47 17.49 -10.88
N LYS A 213 -1.02 17.90 -12.07
CA LYS A 213 -1.79 17.76 -13.33
C LYS A 213 -2.10 16.31 -13.72
N ASN A 214 -1.22 15.37 -13.40
CA ASN A 214 -1.39 13.94 -13.70
C ASN A 214 -2.30 13.26 -12.64
N ASN A 215 -2.20 13.73 -11.40
CA ASN A 215 -2.97 13.28 -10.24
C ASN A 215 -4.40 13.82 -10.21
N ALA A 216 -4.64 15.01 -10.79
CA ALA A 216 -5.95 15.69 -10.85
C ALA A 216 -7.08 14.75 -11.31
N GLU A 217 -8.26 14.88 -10.71
CA GLU A 217 -9.41 13.99 -10.96
C GLU A 217 -9.82 14.03 -12.45
N ASP A 218 -9.88 15.23 -13.03
CA ASP A 218 -10.14 15.51 -14.46
C ASP A 218 -9.06 15.00 -15.44
N ALA A 219 -7.94 14.41 -14.99
CA ALA A 219 -6.79 14.12 -15.86
C ALA A 219 -7.13 13.09 -16.96
N GLY A 220 -7.40 13.59 -18.16
CA GLY A 220 -7.79 12.81 -19.35
C GLY A 220 -9.27 12.93 -19.74
N LEU A 221 -10.06 13.69 -18.97
CA LEU A 221 -11.47 13.97 -19.23
C LEU A 221 -11.61 15.34 -19.90
N LYS A 222 -12.38 15.42 -20.98
CA LYS A 222 -12.80 16.68 -21.59
C LYS A 222 -14.10 17.11 -20.93
N ARG A 223 -14.05 18.17 -20.12
CA ARG A 223 -15.27 18.93 -19.80
C ARG A 223 -15.87 19.41 -21.11
N LYS A 224 -17.12 19.04 -21.34
CA LYS A 224 -17.88 19.51 -22.51
C LYS A 224 -18.08 21.01 -22.32
N ALA A 225 -17.36 21.83 -23.08
CA ALA A 225 -17.55 23.27 -23.01
C ALA A 225 -19.02 23.57 -23.28
N GLU A 226 -19.68 24.30 -22.38
CA GLU A 226 -20.99 24.88 -22.66
C GLU A 226 -20.85 25.68 -23.96
N ALA A 227 -21.52 25.21 -25.01
CA ALA A 227 -21.73 26.05 -26.17
C ALA A 227 -22.58 27.21 -25.68
N LEU A 228 -21.96 28.40 -25.57
CA LEU A 228 -22.63 29.65 -25.25
C LEU A 228 -23.55 30.05 -26.42
N ASP A 229 -24.61 29.27 -26.63
CA ASP A 229 -25.67 29.62 -27.55
C ASP A 229 -26.46 30.77 -26.92
N ASN A 230 -26.31 31.94 -27.53
CA ASN A 230 -26.84 33.20 -27.04
C ASN A 230 -28.32 33.34 -27.42
N SER A 231 -29.16 32.39 -26.98
CA SER A 231 -30.59 32.35 -27.25
C SER A 231 -31.41 32.41 -25.95
N ARG A 232 -31.85 33.63 -25.60
CA ARG A 232 -32.74 33.88 -24.45
C ARG A 232 -34.12 33.24 -24.63
N ALA A 233 -34.33 31.99 -24.21
CA ALA A 233 -35.68 31.44 -24.05
C ALA A 233 -35.80 30.29 -23.02
N ARG A 234 -36.74 30.46 -22.07
CA ARG A 234 -37.44 29.40 -21.29
C ARG A 234 -36.65 28.66 -20.20
N LYS A 235 -36.66 29.26 -18.99
CA LYS A 235 -36.73 28.50 -17.74
C LYS A 235 -37.95 27.55 -17.75
N ARG A 236 -37.73 26.22 -17.78
CA ARG A 236 -38.51 25.16 -17.10
C ARG A 236 -38.11 23.76 -17.58
N ALA A 237 -37.19 23.12 -16.84
CA ALA A 237 -37.04 21.67 -16.63
C ALA A 237 -35.64 21.45 -16.06
N ARG A 238 -35.51 21.33 -14.72
CA ARG A 238 -34.25 20.95 -14.08
C ARG A 238 -34.23 19.44 -13.89
N THR A 239 -34.19 18.70 -14.99
CA THR A 239 -33.74 17.30 -14.97
C THR A 239 -32.24 17.32 -14.72
N THR A 240 -31.80 16.62 -13.66
CA THR A 240 -30.38 16.40 -13.37
C THR A 240 -29.84 15.33 -14.31
N GLU A 241 -29.64 15.69 -15.58
CA GLU A 241 -28.72 14.96 -16.44
C GLU A 241 -27.31 15.24 -15.90
N VAL A 242 -26.65 14.20 -15.37
CA VAL A 242 -25.26 14.26 -14.96
C VAL A 242 -24.45 14.52 -16.22
N GLU A 243 -23.64 15.59 -16.22
CA GLU A 243 -22.76 15.90 -17.35
C GLU A 243 -21.76 14.75 -17.54
N GLU A 244 -21.97 13.95 -18.58
CA GLU A 244 -21.14 12.77 -18.85
C GLU A 244 -19.71 13.21 -19.23
N ASP A 245 -18.75 12.96 -18.35
CA ASP A 245 -17.31 13.17 -18.59
C ASP A 245 -16.84 12.44 -19.85
N ALA A 246 -16.67 13.19 -20.95
CA ALA A 246 -16.22 12.62 -22.21
C ALA A 246 -14.70 12.41 -22.19
N VAL A 247 -14.24 11.15 -22.26
CA VAL A 247 -12.80 10.84 -22.39
C VAL A 247 -12.28 11.31 -23.74
N ASP A 248 -11.12 11.96 -23.77
CA ASP A 248 -10.51 12.44 -25.02
C ASP A 248 -10.05 11.26 -25.91
N PRO A 249 -10.55 11.13 -27.16
CA PRO A 249 -10.13 10.06 -28.08
C PRO A 249 -8.64 10.12 -28.47
N ASP A 250 -7.99 11.27 -28.39
CA ASP A 250 -6.58 11.42 -28.80
C ASP A 250 -5.56 11.02 -27.74
N ILE A 251 -6.01 10.79 -26.50
CA ILE A 251 -5.13 10.46 -25.38
C ILE A 251 -4.59 9.02 -25.47
N MET A 252 -3.32 8.85 -25.08
CA MET A 252 -2.75 7.54 -24.79
C MET A 252 -2.90 7.21 -23.30
N VAL A 253 -3.33 5.99 -23.02
CA VAL A 253 -3.58 5.47 -21.68
C VAL A 253 -2.67 4.27 -21.39
N LYS A 254 -2.22 4.16 -20.14
CA LYS A 254 -1.41 3.06 -19.61
C LYS A 254 -2.00 2.56 -18.28
N VAL A 255 -1.54 1.39 -17.83
CA VAL A 255 -1.81 0.88 -16.47
C VAL A 255 -0.97 1.65 -15.44
N ASN A 256 -1.58 1.99 -14.30
CA ASN A 256 -0.88 2.60 -13.17
C ASN A 256 -0.51 1.56 -12.10
N TYR A 257 0.72 1.06 -12.20
CA TYR A 257 1.25 0.08 -11.24
C TYR A 257 1.45 0.64 -9.82
N GLN A 258 1.74 1.94 -9.68
CA GLN A 258 1.93 2.57 -8.37
C GLN A 258 0.62 2.64 -7.57
N LYS A 259 -0.51 2.89 -8.26
CA LYS A 259 -1.84 2.82 -7.65
C LYS A 259 -2.20 1.39 -7.23
N HIS A 260 -1.85 0.38 -8.04
CA HIS A 260 -2.03 -1.02 -7.63
C HIS A 260 -1.27 -1.37 -6.34
N ALA A 261 -0.04 -0.90 -6.17
CA ALA A 261 0.70 -1.08 -4.93
C ALA A 261 -0.03 -0.47 -3.71
N VAL A 262 -0.71 0.67 -3.87
CA VAL A 262 -1.54 1.30 -2.82
C VAL A 262 -2.75 0.41 -2.45
N PHE A 263 -3.48 -0.13 -3.43
CA PHE A 263 -4.59 -1.05 -3.18
C PHE A 263 -4.11 -2.31 -2.43
N GLN A 264 -2.99 -2.90 -2.87
CA GLN A 264 -2.43 -4.09 -2.24
C GLN A 264 -1.93 -3.79 -0.81
N ARG A 265 -1.32 -2.63 -0.57
CA ARG A 265 -0.94 -2.19 0.78
C ARG A 265 -2.18 -2.06 1.68
N ASN A 266 -3.24 -1.43 1.18
CA ASN A 266 -4.49 -1.29 1.92
C ASN A 266 -5.12 -2.67 2.25
N GLU A 267 -5.06 -3.62 1.31
CA GLU A 267 -5.51 -5.01 1.53
C GLU A 267 -4.70 -5.72 2.63
N GLU A 268 -3.37 -5.60 2.65
CA GLU A 268 -2.53 -6.19 3.70
C GLU A 268 -2.72 -5.51 5.07
N LEU A 269 -2.96 -4.20 5.11
CA LEU A 269 -3.30 -3.48 6.35
C LEU A 269 -4.65 -3.94 6.93
N VAL A 270 -5.66 -4.20 6.09
CA VAL A 270 -6.94 -4.80 6.52
C VAL A 270 -6.72 -6.22 7.06
N LYS A 271 -5.91 -7.05 6.40
CA LYS A 271 -5.57 -8.40 6.90
C LYS A 271 -4.83 -8.35 8.24
N LEU A 272 -3.94 -7.37 8.42
CA LEU A 272 -3.24 -7.15 9.70
C LEU A 272 -4.23 -6.78 10.81
N CYS A 273 -5.13 -5.82 10.54
CA CYS A 273 -6.20 -5.45 11.47
C CYS A 273 -7.10 -6.66 11.79
N GLN A 274 -7.47 -7.47 10.80
CA GLN A 274 -8.31 -8.66 11.00
C GLN A 274 -7.67 -9.71 11.90
N ARG A 275 -6.35 -9.93 11.76
CA ARG A 275 -5.59 -10.85 12.61
C ARG A 275 -5.41 -10.35 14.05
N ARG A 276 -5.55 -9.03 14.27
CA ARG A 276 -5.27 -8.38 15.57
C ARG A 276 -6.53 -8.07 16.36
N LEU A 277 -7.53 -7.45 15.72
CA LEU A 277 -8.75 -6.91 16.32
C LEU A 277 -10.03 -7.66 15.86
N GLY A 278 -9.92 -8.58 14.90
CA GLY A 278 -11.05 -9.36 14.38
C GLY A 278 -11.71 -8.76 13.13
N PRO A 279 -12.75 -9.44 12.59
CA PRO A 279 -13.31 -9.13 11.28
C PRO A 279 -14.07 -7.79 11.22
N THR A 280 -14.88 -7.46 12.23
CA THR A 280 -15.71 -6.24 12.22
C THR A 280 -14.87 -4.96 12.29
N PRO A 281 -13.86 -4.82 13.19
CA PRO A 281 -12.97 -3.66 13.17
C PRO A 281 -12.16 -3.57 11.87
N ALA A 282 -11.71 -4.71 11.31
CA ALA A 282 -10.99 -4.72 10.05
C ALA A 282 -11.83 -4.22 8.86
N ALA A 283 -13.13 -4.52 8.84
CA ALA A 283 -14.05 -4.00 7.84
C ALA A 283 -14.27 -2.48 8.01
N VAL A 284 -14.48 -1.97 9.23
CA VAL A 284 -14.55 -0.51 9.50
C VAL A 284 -13.26 0.19 9.04
N TYR A 285 -12.09 -0.36 9.39
CA TYR A 285 -10.79 0.16 8.97
C TYR A 285 -10.60 0.10 7.45
N GLY A 286 -11.11 -0.93 6.78
CA GLY A 286 -11.16 -1.02 5.32
C GLY A 286 -11.97 0.10 4.66
N HIS A 287 -13.10 0.50 5.25
CA HIS A 287 -13.86 1.67 4.78
C HIS A 287 -13.08 2.98 4.99
N ILE A 288 -12.36 3.14 6.10
CA ILE A 288 -11.49 4.31 6.36
C ILE A 288 -10.39 4.41 5.30
N LEU A 289 -9.71 3.29 5.00
CA LEU A 289 -8.68 3.26 3.96
C LEU A 289 -9.25 3.59 2.57
N LYS A 290 -10.44 3.08 2.21
CA LYS A 290 -11.11 3.41 0.95
C LYS A 290 -11.45 4.90 0.79
N MET A 291 -11.72 5.63 1.89
CA MET A 291 -11.92 7.08 1.83
C MET A 291 -10.62 7.88 1.64
N LEU A 292 -9.49 7.40 2.16
CA LEU A 292 -8.18 8.00 1.92
C LEU A 292 -7.63 7.68 0.53
N GLU A 293 -8.00 6.51 0.00
CA GLU A 293 -7.44 5.91 -1.21
C GLU A 293 -7.42 6.82 -2.45
N PRO A 294 -8.45 7.61 -2.80
CA PRO A 294 -8.40 8.52 -3.95
C PRO A 294 -7.24 9.52 -3.89
N LYS A 295 -6.90 10.01 -2.70
CA LYS A 295 -5.85 11.03 -2.46
C LYS A 295 -4.41 10.47 -2.55
N ILE A 296 -4.25 9.15 -2.52
CA ILE A 296 -2.96 8.45 -2.47
C ILE A 296 -2.65 7.84 -3.83
N PHE A 297 -1.57 8.28 -4.48
CA PHE A 297 -1.19 7.85 -5.83
C PHE A 297 -0.05 6.82 -5.82
N ASN A 298 0.79 6.82 -4.79
CA ASN A 298 1.84 5.83 -4.57
C ASN A 298 2.11 5.61 -3.07
N CYS A 299 2.70 4.47 -2.70
CA CYS A 299 2.94 4.11 -1.29
C CYS A 299 3.97 4.98 -0.56
N ARG A 300 4.80 5.75 -1.28
CA ARG A 300 5.90 6.56 -0.75
C ARG A 300 5.56 8.06 -0.63
N GLN A 301 4.35 8.44 -1.00
CA GLN A 301 3.84 9.81 -0.91
C GLN A 301 3.76 10.23 0.56
N ASN A 302 4.12 11.48 0.89
CA ASN A 302 3.87 12.00 2.22
C ASN A 302 2.34 12.14 2.43
N THR A 303 1.82 11.51 3.48
CA THR A 303 0.38 11.45 3.80
C THR A 303 0.02 12.19 5.07
N GLN A 304 0.95 12.92 5.70
CA GLN A 304 0.72 13.58 7.00
C GLN A 304 -0.47 14.57 6.99
N ASP A 305 -0.76 15.17 5.84
CA ASP A 305 -1.87 16.12 5.64
C ASP A 305 -3.22 15.44 5.38
N PHE A 306 -3.27 14.11 5.21
CA PHE A 306 -4.50 13.40 4.91
C PHE A 306 -5.29 13.07 6.18
N LYS A 307 -6.32 13.89 6.41
CA LYS A 307 -7.23 13.77 7.55
C LYS A 307 -8.62 13.28 7.13
N ILE A 308 -9.32 12.63 8.07
CA ILE A 308 -10.76 12.33 8.00
C ILE A 308 -11.38 12.64 9.37
N SER A 309 -12.59 13.21 9.39
CA SER A 309 -13.37 13.40 10.62
C SER A 309 -14.25 12.19 10.93
N THR A 310 -14.53 11.95 12.22
CA THR A 310 -15.47 10.92 12.69
C THR A 310 -16.83 10.99 11.97
N LEU A 311 -17.34 12.20 11.70
CA LEU A 311 -18.62 12.41 11.02
C LEU A 311 -18.60 11.90 9.56
N SER A 312 -17.50 12.12 8.83
CA SER A 312 -17.32 11.57 7.48
C SER A 312 -17.28 10.04 7.49
N ILE A 313 -16.65 9.43 8.50
CA ILE A 313 -16.59 7.97 8.65
C ILE A 313 -17.99 7.39 8.92
N SER A 314 -18.73 7.98 9.85
CA SER A 314 -20.08 7.53 10.19
C SER A 314 -21.07 7.61 9.00
N ARG A 315 -20.90 8.60 8.12
CA ARG A 315 -21.70 8.80 6.89
C ARG A 315 -21.30 7.86 5.74
N ALA A 316 -20.04 7.43 5.69
CA ALA A 316 -19.53 6.56 4.61
C ALA A 316 -19.72 5.05 4.88
N LEU A 317 -19.94 4.67 6.14
CA LEU A 317 -20.29 3.29 6.51
C LEU A 317 -21.75 2.98 6.14
N PRO A 318 -22.06 1.82 5.53
CA PRO A 318 -23.44 1.42 5.21
C PRO A 318 -24.35 1.38 6.43
N GLU A 319 -25.61 1.81 6.31
CA GLU A 319 -26.55 1.90 7.45
C GLU A 319 -26.72 0.54 8.15
N ASP A 320 -26.89 -0.54 7.38
CA ASP A 320 -27.00 -1.94 7.84
C ASP A 320 -25.71 -2.53 8.45
N PHE A 321 -24.62 -1.78 8.51
CA PHE A 321 -23.35 -2.29 9.04
C PHE A 321 -23.45 -2.51 10.55
N ASP A 322 -23.29 -3.76 10.97
CA ASP A 322 -23.29 -4.15 12.38
C ASP A 322 -22.04 -3.62 13.11
N LEU A 323 -22.26 -2.54 13.86
CA LEU A 323 -21.30 -1.91 14.74
C LEU A 323 -21.42 -2.40 16.20
N GLU A 324 -22.45 -3.17 16.55
CA GLU A 324 -22.72 -3.57 17.94
C GLU A 324 -22.08 -4.90 18.33
N SER A 325 -21.89 -5.85 17.40
CA SER A 325 -21.42 -7.22 17.73
C SER A 325 -20.03 -7.31 18.38
N VAL A 326 -19.21 -6.26 18.31
CA VAL A 326 -17.89 -6.22 18.97
C VAL A 326 -18.00 -5.82 20.45
N TRP A 327 -19.02 -5.04 20.80
CA TRP A 327 -19.17 -4.47 22.14
C TRP A 327 -20.08 -5.35 22.98
N THR A 328 -19.52 -5.97 24.03
CA THR A 328 -20.32 -6.64 25.05
C THR A 328 -21.24 -5.62 25.71
N LYS A 329 -22.56 -5.82 25.59
CA LYS A 329 -23.54 -4.97 26.26
C LYS A 329 -23.36 -5.10 27.76
N ASP A 330 -23.00 -4.00 28.40
CA ASP A 330 -22.69 -3.96 29.82
C ASP A 330 -23.98 -4.13 30.65
N GLU A 331 -24.31 -5.37 31.00
CA GLU A 331 -25.52 -5.68 31.80
C GLU A 331 -25.50 -5.01 33.18
N SER A 332 -24.33 -4.56 33.62
CA SER A 332 -24.11 -3.79 34.87
C SER A 332 -24.88 -2.46 34.90
N ALA A 333 -24.95 -1.74 33.77
CA ALA A 333 -25.45 -0.35 33.74
C ALA A 333 -26.97 -0.21 33.96
N ASN A 334 -27.75 -1.28 33.78
CA ASN A 334 -29.22 -1.23 33.88
C ASN A 334 -29.78 -1.81 35.20
N GLY A 335 -28.91 -2.06 36.19
CA GLY A 335 -29.21 -2.60 37.51
C GLY A 335 -30.04 -1.70 38.45
N LYS A 336 -30.85 -0.76 37.96
CA LYS A 336 -31.79 0.04 38.78
C LYS A 336 -32.98 -0.82 39.23
N SER A 337 -32.72 -1.70 40.20
CA SER A 337 -33.71 -2.54 40.85
C SER A 337 -34.86 -1.70 41.41
N LYS A 338 -36.03 -1.78 40.76
CA LYS A 338 -37.29 -1.15 41.21
C LYS A 338 -37.74 -1.77 42.55
N ARG A 339 -37.17 -1.29 43.66
CA ARG A 339 -37.67 -1.56 45.02
C ARG A 339 -39.09 -1.01 45.15
N LYS A 340 -40.10 -1.87 44.93
CA LYS A 340 -41.51 -1.57 45.18
C LYS A 340 -41.68 -1.07 46.62
N LYS A 341 -42.06 0.20 46.78
CA LYS A 341 -42.61 0.70 48.05
C LYS A 341 -43.93 -0.03 48.31
N LYS A 342 -43.91 -1.05 49.18
CA LYS A 342 -45.12 -1.59 49.81
C LYS A 342 -45.45 -0.71 51.01
N GLU A 343 -46.53 0.06 50.91
CA GLU A 343 -47.12 0.70 52.08
C GLU A 343 -47.64 -0.36 53.05
N VAL A 344 -47.18 -0.35 54.30
CA VAL A 344 -47.86 -1.01 55.41
C VAL A 344 -47.97 -0.07 56.61
N LYS A 345 -49.22 0.30 56.86
CA LYS A 345 -49.79 1.14 57.92
C LYS A 345 -49.07 1.07 59.28
N ARG A 346 -48.61 2.23 59.80
CA ARG A 346 -48.27 2.40 61.23
C ARG A 346 -49.55 2.60 62.05
N ARG A 347 -49.80 1.74 63.06
CA ARG A 347 -50.80 1.99 64.14
C ARG A 347 -50.09 2.53 65.40
N LYS A 348 -50.80 3.35 66.16
CA LYS A 348 -50.31 4.16 67.31
C LYS A 348 -50.19 3.38 68.62
N LYS A 349 -49.51 4.05 69.60
CA LYS A 349 -49.37 3.80 71.06
C LYS A 349 -48.20 2.87 71.44
N ARG A 350 -47.50 3.08 72.57
CA ARG A 350 -47.75 3.99 73.72
C ARG A 350 -46.44 4.50 74.38
N ARG A 351 -46.56 5.48 75.29
CA ARG A 351 -45.47 6.22 75.96
C ARG A 351 -45.15 5.66 77.36
N THR A 352 -43.87 5.67 77.75
CA THR A 352 -43.30 5.83 79.12
C THR A 352 -41.77 6.07 78.98
N ASN A 353 -40.98 6.77 79.79
CA ASN A 353 -41.00 8.05 80.54
C ASN A 353 -39.86 7.98 81.60
N GLY A 354 -38.83 8.83 81.50
CA GLY A 354 -37.79 9.08 82.53
C GLY A 354 -36.46 8.29 82.43
N HIS A 355 -35.36 8.64 83.14
CA HIS A 355 -34.91 9.94 83.73
C HIS A 355 -33.52 9.75 84.42
N ARG A 356 -32.48 10.55 84.07
CA ARG A 356 -31.12 10.66 84.71
C ARG A 356 -30.29 9.34 84.78
N GLY A 357 -28.96 9.33 84.85
CA GLY A 357 -27.89 10.35 84.81
C GLY A 357 -26.67 9.87 85.64
N SER A 358 -25.43 10.27 85.28
CA SER A 358 -24.18 10.14 86.08
C SER A 358 -23.70 8.73 86.50
N ASP A 359 -22.41 8.39 86.64
CA ASP A 359 -21.08 8.96 86.29
C ASP A 359 -20.14 7.74 86.03
N ASP A 360 -18.86 7.95 85.65
CA ASP A 360 -17.65 7.51 86.43
C ASP A 360 -16.36 7.44 85.56
N ASP A 361 -15.43 8.32 85.90
CA ASP A 361 -13.97 8.46 85.71
C ASP A 361 -13.14 7.42 84.91
N SER A 362 -12.19 7.92 84.10
CA SER A 362 -10.76 8.00 84.52
C SER A 362 -9.88 8.76 83.51
N ASP A 363 -8.87 9.45 84.05
CA ASP A 363 -7.96 10.37 83.36
C ASP A 363 -6.83 9.67 82.59
N GLU A 364 -6.22 10.39 81.62
CA GLU A 364 -4.82 10.83 81.77
C GLU A 364 -4.47 11.89 80.70
N ASP A 365 -3.96 13.04 81.16
CA ASP A 365 -3.52 14.16 80.33
C ASP A 365 -2.15 13.90 79.66
N SER A 366 -1.95 14.42 78.45
CA SER A 366 -0.81 15.32 78.17
C SER A 366 -0.95 16.01 76.80
N GLU A 367 -1.16 17.32 76.84
CA GLU A 367 -0.78 18.28 75.78
C GLU A 367 0.79 18.37 75.75
N GLU A 368 1.50 18.97 74.80
CA GLU A 368 1.35 20.26 74.10
C GLU A 368 2.15 20.28 72.77
N GLU A 369 1.80 21.23 71.88
CA GLU A 369 2.66 22.10 71.02
C GLU A 369 3.90 21.57 70.23
N SER A 370 4.33 22.16 69.10
CA SER A 370 3.74 23.00 68.03
C SER A 370 4.79 23.17 66.89
N ASP A 371 4.54 24.09 65.94
CA ASP A 371 5.48 24.75 65.01
C ASP A 371 6.08 23.98 63.80
N ASP A 372 5.47 24.24 62.64
CA ASP A 372 6.06 24.80 61.41
C ASP A 372 7.52 24.45 60.98
N GLU A 373 7.68 23.91 59.76
CA GLU A 373 8.26 24.69 58.64
C GLU A 373 8.08 24.02 57.25
N MET A 374 8.18 24.87 56.22
CA MET A 374 7.66 24.79 54.85
C MET A 374 8.41 23.89 53.80
N ASP A 375 7.73 23.74 52.65
CA ASP A 375 8.20 23.63 51.25
C ASP A 375 8.60 22.29 50.57
N ASP A 376 7.74 21.94 49.60
CA ASP A 376 7.99 21.56 48.19
C ASP A 376 8.56 20.18 47.75
N ASP A 377 7.59 19.26 47.56
CA ASP A 377 7.11 18.76 46.26
C ASP A 377 8.08 18.09 45.24
N ALA A 378 7.83 16.81 44.95
CA ALA A 378 7.52 16.32 43.58
C ALA A 378 7.35 14.79 43.51
N SER A 379 6.12 14.28 43.33
CA SER A 379 5.74 13.41 42.18
C SER A 379 4.51 12.49 42.39
N SER A 380 3.86 12.19 41.26
CA SER A 380 2.94 11.05 41.02
C SER A 380 1.49 11.12 41.54
N GLY A 381 0.71 12.08 41.03
CA GLY A 381 -0.75 11.94 40.90
C GLY A 381 -1.13 11.52 39.47
N ALA A 382 -1.66 10.31 39.26
CA ALA A 382 -2.10 9.83 37.95
C ALA A 382 -3.12 8.68 38.01
N ASP A 383 -4.26 8.86 38.69
CA ASP A 383 -5.48 8.08 38.43
C ASP A 383 -6.71 8.79 39.03
N SER A 384 -7.68 9.20 38.18
CA SER A 384 -9.09 9.63 38.49
C SER A 384 -9.61 10.86 37.68
N PHE A 385 -9.48 10.93 36.36
CA PHE A 385 -9.90 12.14 35.59
C PHE A 385 -10.68 11.89 34.28
N LEU A 386 -11.53 10.84 34.21
CA LEU A 386 -12.22 10.44 32.97
C LEU A 386 -13.73 10.13 33.12
N GLU A 387 -14.48 10.86 33.97
CA GLU A 387 -15.91 10.55 34.16
C GLU A 387 -16.89 11.75 34.29
N HIS A 388 -16.52 12.97 33.87
CA HIS A 388 -17.44 14.13 33.92
C HIS A 388 -17.57 15.02 32.66
N ASP A 389 -16.65 14.99 31.71
CA ASP A 389 -16.65 15.96 30.58
C ASP A 389 -17.47 15.51 29.34
N ILE A 390 -18.65 14.90 29.55
CA ILE A 390 -19.52 14.41 28.44
C ILE A 390 -20.84 15.20 28.31
N ASP A 391 -21.35 15.80 29.38
CA ASP A 391 -22.69 16.42 29.37
C ASP A 391 -22.70 17.96 29.12
N ASP A 392 -21.58 18.67 29.32
CA ASP A 392 -21.52 20.15 29.31
C ASP A 392 -21.06 20.81 27.99
N LEU A 393 -21.06 20.08 26.86
CA LEU A 393 -20.70 20.63 25.53
C LEU A 393 -21.90 20.81 24.58
N ALA A 394 -23.11 20.96 25.13
CA ALA A 394 -24.35 21.18 24.38
C ALA A 394 -24.74 22.67 24.24
N SER A 395 -23.77 23.59 24.23
CA SER A 395 -24.00 25.02 24.02
C SER A 395 -22.86 25.69 23.23
N ASP A 396 -22.89 25.53 21.91
CA ASP A 396 -22.37 26.53 20.98
C ASP A 396 -23.15 26.41 19.65
N ASP A 397 -23.48 27.55 19.05
CA ASP A 397 -24.46 27.67 17.97
C ASP A 397 -24.00 27.03 16.64
N ASP A 398 -24.67 25.95 16.24
CA ASP A 398 -24.79 25.49 14.84
C ASP A 398 -26.23 24.97 14.68
N ASP A 399 -26.92 25.32 13.58
CA ASP A 399 -28.34 24.98 13.32
C ASP A 399 -28.61 23.47 13.39
N PHE A 400 -28.99 22.98 14.57
CA PHE A 400 -29.26 21.57 14.81
C PHE A 400 -30.72 21.26 14.45
N ASP A 401 -30.93 20.56 13.33
CA ASP A 401 -32.23 20.03 12.94
C ASP A 401 -32.77 19.08 14.03
N GLU A 402 -33.76 19.57 14.78
CA GLU A 402 -34.33 18.94 15.98
C GLU A 402 -35.04 17.59 15.67
N ASN A 403 -35.14 17.21 14.38
CA ASN A 403 -35.66 15.93 13.91
C ASN A 403 -34.58 14.89 13.50
N ALA A 404 -33.28 15.14 13.72
CA ALA A 404 -32.25 14.14 13.47
C ALA A 404 -32.47 12.87 14.34
N PRO A 405 -32.60 11.65 13.76
CA PRO A 405 -32.99 10.48 14.53
C PRO A 405 -31.90 10.08 15.54
N ALA A 406 -32.30 9.80 16.79
CA ALA A 406 -31.41 9.45 17.89
C ALA A 406 -30.43 8.28 17.60
N GLN A 407 -30.79 7.41 16.66
CA GLN A 407 -29.94 6.33 16.14
C GLN A 407 -28.64 6.85 15.49
N SER A 408 -28.66 8.04 14.86
CA SER A 408 -27.49 8.68 14.26
C SER A 408 -26.43 9.04 15.30
N GLY A 409 -26.86 9.60 16.45
CA GLY A 409 -25.97 9.92 17.56
C GLY A 409 -25.34 8.68 18.20
N GLN A 410 -26.12 7.60 18.38
CA GLN A 410 -25.60 6.33 18.89
C GLN A 410 -24.59 5.69 17.92
N ARG A 411 -24.86 5.74 16.60
CA ARG A 411 -23.94 5.27 15.56
C ARG A 411 -22.59 6.02 15.60
N ILE A 412 -22.61 7.34 15.73
CA ILE A 412 -21.39 8.16 15.84
C ILE A 412 -20.57 7.75 17.07
N LYS A 413 -21.21 7.52 18.22
CA LYS A 413 -20.54 7.04 19.45
C LYS A 413 -19.87 5.67 19.26
N LEU A 414 -20.56 4.70 18.63
CA LEU A 414 -19.97 3.39 18.30
C LEU A 414 -18.78 3.52 17.34
N VAL A 415 -18.86 4.42 16.35
CA VAL A 415 -17.73 4.72 15.46
C VAL A 415 -16.56 5.31 16.24
N GLN A 416 -16.77 6.26 17.14
CA GLN A 416 -15.70 6.82 18.00
C GLN A 416 -14.98 5.73 18.79
N GLN A 417 -15.73 4.82 19.43
CA GLN A 417 -15.14 3.69 20.18
C GLN A 417 -14.23 2.80 19.31
N PHE A 418 -14.59 2.57 18.03
CA PHE A 418 -13.68 1.88 17.09
C PHE A 418 -12.44 2.71 16.75
N LEU A 419 -12.55 4.02 16.59
CA LEU A 419 -11.41 4.90 16.27
C LEU A 419 -10.42 4.99 17.44
N ASP A 420 -10.92 5.10 18.67
CA ASP A 420 -10.09 5.04 19.88
C ASP A 420 -9.44 3.64 20.03
N LEU A 421 -10.15 2.54 19.71
CA LEU A 421 -9.56 1.19 19.68
C LEU A 421 -8.40 1.08 18.67
N PHE A 422 -8.53 1.66 17.46
CA PHE A 422 -7.47 1.64 16.45
C PHE A 422 -6.25 2.49 16.83
N ALA A 423 -6.43 3.54 17.63
CA ALA A 423 -5.34 4.39 18.09
C ALA A 423 -4.64 3.87 19.35
N ASN A 424 -5.37 3.15 20.21
CA ASN A 424 -4.83 2.59 21.45
C ASN A 424 -4.17 1.20 21.29
N ASP A 425 -4.38 0.49 20.18
CA ASP A 425 -3.61 -0.75 19.92
C ASP A 425 -2.13 -0.44 19.64
N SER A 426 -1.24 -1.32 20.11
CA SER A 426 0.22 -1.21 19.98
C SER A 426 0.76 -1.08 18.54
N ILE A 427 -0.03 -1.40 17.52
CA ILE A 427 0.33 -1.24 16.09
C ILE A 427 0.04 0.19 15.60
N GLY A 428 -0.83 0.96 16.28
CA GLY A 428 -1.15 2.34 15.92
C GLY A 428 -1.82 2.46 14.54
N PHE A 429 -2.94 1.75 14.32
CA PHE A 429 -3.65 1.76 13.03
C PHE A 429 -4.18 3.16 12.65
N LEU A 430 -4.52 3.98 13.63
CA LEU A 430 -4.90 5.38 13.45
C LEU A 430 -4.14 6.27 14.44
N ARG A 431 -3.97 7.53 14.05
CA ARG A 431 -3.46 8.60 14.92
C ARG A 431 -4.49 9.73 14.99
N ARG A 432 -4.87 10.11 16.22
CA ARG A 432 -5.70 11.28 16.50
C ARG A 432 -4.86 12.56 16.34
N LEU A 433 -5.36 13.53 15.60
CA LEU A 433 -4.70 14.82 15.33
C LEU A 433 -5.35 15.99 16.07
N SER A 434 -6.68 15.96 16.23
CA SER A 434 -7.44 17.01 16.90
C SER A 434 -8.72 16.44 17.50
N THR A 435 -9.27 17.13 18.50
CA THR A 435 -10.61 16.86 19.06
C THR A 435 -11.71 17.64 18.30
N ARG A 436 -11.34 18.59 17.44
CA ARG A 436 -12.30 19.34 16.58
C ARG A 436 -13.12 18.38 15.71
N SER A 437 -14.38 18.73 15.43
CA SER A 437 -15.32 17.95 14.60
C SER A 437 -15.53 16.49 15.03
N MET A 438 -15.68 16.26 16.34
CA MET A 438 -15.81 14.92 16.96
C MET A 438 -14.57 14.01 16.76
N GLY A 439 -13.41 14.59 16.43
CA GLY A 439 -12.14 13.90 16.20
C GLY A 439 -11.65 13.98 14.75
N GLU A 440 -10.44 14.50 14.54
CA GLU A 440 -9.69 14.37 13.29
C GLU A 440 -8.68 13.21 13.39
N TRP A 441 -8.69 12.33 12.38
CA TRP A 441 -7.90 11.10 12.35
C TRP A 441 -7.05 11.01 11.09
N THR A 442 -5.89 10.36 11.18
CA THR A 442 -5.00 10.04 10.05
C THR A 442 -4.39 8.65 10.19
N VAL A 443 -3.86 8.10 9.10
CA VAL A 443 -3.17 6.80 9.05
C VAL A 443 -1.67 7.04 8.88
N ASP A 444 -0.85 6.55 9.81
CA ASP A 444 0.61 6.59 9.69
C ASP A 444 1.11 5.46 8.79
N TYR A 445 1.00 5.66 7.47
CA TYR A 445 1.46 4.67 6.50
C TYR A 445 2.95 4.35 6.60
N PRO A 446 3.88 5.31 6.83
CA PRO A 446 5.30 5.00 7.08
C PRO A 446 5.53 4.06 8.28
N HIS A 447 4.87 4.30 9.42
CA HIS A 447 4.95 3.41 10.58
C HIS A 447 4.40 2.02 10.25
N LEU A 448 3.18 1.95 9.73
CA LEU A 448 2.50 0.70 9.43
C LEU A 448 3.22 -0.12 8.34
N ALA A 449 3.86 0.54 7.37
CA ALA A 449 4.68 -0.12 6.35
C ALA A 449 5.96 -0.73 6.94
N ASN A 450 6.63 -0.04 7.88
CA ASN A 450 7.76 -0.62 8.63
C ASN A 450 7.31 -1.86 9.43
N THR A 451 6.15 -1.80 10.09
CA THR A 451 5.57 -2.91 10.85
C THR A 451 5.21 -4.09 9.94
N LEU A 452 4.57 -3.85 8.79
CA LEU A 452 4.32 -4.89 7.77
C LEU A 452 5.62 -5.53 7.27
N ARG A 453 6.66 -4.72 6.99
CA ARG A 453 7.99 -5.24 6.60
C ARG A 453 8.61 -6.12 7.67
N GLN A 454 8.54 -5.72 8.94
CA GLN A 454 9.07 -6.52 10.05
C GLN A 454 8.34 -7.86 10.18
N LEU A 455 7.00 -7.85 10.13
CA LEU A 455 6.18 -9.06 10.19
C LEU A 455 6.40 -10.00 9.00
N GLU A 456 6.63 -9.48 7.80
CA GLU A 456 6.93 -10.30 6.61
C GLU A 456 8.33 -10.91 6.68
N ILE A 457 9.33 -10.17 7.18
CA ILE A 457 10.67 -10.71 7.48
C ILE A 457 10.57 -11.87 8.47
N GLU A 458 9.81 -11.69 9.56
CA GLU A 458 9.57 -12.76 10.55
C GLU A 458 8.83 -13.96 9.95
N ALA A 459 7.83 -13.75 9.10
CA ALA A 459 7.08 -14.82 8.44
C ALA A 459 7.96 -15.64 7.48
N LEU A 460 8.82 -14.98 6.70
CA LEU A 460 9.79 -15.64 5.81
C LEU A 460 10.87 -16.41 6.59
N ILE A 461 11.28 -15.90 7.76
CA ILE A 461 12.21 -16.59 8.67
C ILE A 461 11.53 -17.80 9.31
N HIS A 462 10.31 -17.66 9.82
CA HIS A 462 9.53 -18.76 10.39
C HIS A 462 9.36 -19.91 9.38
N GLN A 463 9.03 -19.61 8.12
CA GLN A 463 8.89 -20.61 7.05
C GLN A 463 10.21 -21.35 6.73
N LYS A 464 11.37 -20.74 6.96
CA LYS A 464 12.70 -21.33 6.69
C LYS A 464 13.32 -22.04 7.91
N LEU A 465 13.14 -21.49 9.11
CA LEU A 465 13.90 -21.86 10.33
C LEU A 465 13.03 -22.20 11.55
N GLY A 466 11.69 -22.14 11.44
CA GLY A 466 10.75 -22.45 12.51
C GLY A 466 10.63 -21.37 13.59
N ASP A 467 9.88 -21.67 14.66
CA ASP A 467 9.41 -20.71 15.68
C ASP A 467 10.50 -20.01 16.50
N LEU A 468 11.65 -20.67 16.68
CA LEU A 468 12.72 -20.13 17.50
C LEU A 468 13.44 -18.94 16.83
N ALA A 469 13.52 -18.92 15.49
CA ALA A 469 14.27 -17.90 14.76
C ALA A 469 13.64 -16.50 14.81
N PRO A 470 12.31 -16.31 14.59
CA PRO A 470 11.66 -15.02 14.82
C PRO A 470 11.75 -14.55 16.27
N ARG A 471 11.65 -15.47 17.24
CA ARG A 471 11.79 -15.14 18.67
C ARG A 471 13.18 -14.58 18.99
N LEU A 472 14.25 -15.20 18.47
CA LEU A 472 15.61 -14.69 18.62
C LEU A 472 15.80 -13.35 17.92
N LEU A 473 15.24 -13.17 16.71
CA LEU A 473 15.28 -11.91 15.98
C LEU A 473 14.64 -10.76 16.79
N ARG A 474 13.44 -10.96 17.35
CA ARG A 474 12.75 -9.97 18.19
C ARG A 474 13.59 -9.55 19.40
N ILE A 475 14.26 -10.50 20.06
CA ILE A 475 15.14 -10.20 21.21
C ILE A 475 16.36 -9.37 20.77
N VAL A 476 16.96 -9.68 19.61
CA VAL A 476 18.08 -8.90 19.06
C VAL A 476 17.63 -7.51 18.63
N GLN A 477 16.46 -7.37 18.01
CA GLN A 477 15.87 -6.07 17.65
C GLN A 477 15.59 -5.21 18.90
N ALA A 478 14.95 -5.77 19.93
CA ALA A 478 14.61 -5.05 21.16
C ALA A 478 15.83 -4.56 21.95
N LYS A 479 16.95 -5.29 21.90
CA LYS A 479 18.20 -4.94 22.58
C LYS A 479 19.22 -4.21 21.68
N VAL A 480 18.95 -4.10 20.39
CA VAL A 480 19.83 -3.58 19.32
C VAL A 480 21.14 -4.39 19.09
N LYS A 481 21.91 -4.68 20.15
CA LYS A 481 23.17 -5.45 20.09
C LYS A 481 23.25 -6.43 21.26
N VAL A 482 23.52 -7.71 20.98
CA VAL A 482 23.45 -8.78 22.00
C VAL A 482 24.60 -9.80 21.86
N ASP A 483 25.26 -10.12 22.98
CA ASP A 483 26.20 -11.23 23.07
C ASP A 483 25.46 -12.59 23.23
N GLU A 484 26.03 -13.70 22.74
CA GLU A 484 25.42 -15.04 22.76
C GLU A 484 24.96 -15.44 24.16
N LYS A 485 25.77 -15.12 25.19
CA LYS A 485 25.42 -15.37 26.61
C LYS A 485 24.16 -14.61 27.01
N GLN A 486 24.12 -13.31 26.78
CA GLN A 486 22.97 -12.47 27.13
C GLN A 486 21.71 -12.88 26.38
N LEU A 487 21.85 -13.26 25.10
CA LEU A 487 20.75 -13.76 24.29
C LEU A 487 20.21 -15.06 24.87
N SER A 488 21.09 -15.98 25.28
CA SER A 488 20.70 -17.27 25.89
C SER A 488 19.92 -17.11 27.19
N THR A 489 20.34 -16.19 28.07
CA THR A 489 19.61 -15.86 29.28
C THR A 489 18.22 -15.29 28.99
N THR A 490 18.08 -14.33 28.05
CA THR A 490 16.75 -13.75 27.75
C THR A 490 15.85 -14.61 26.87
N ALA A 491 16.42 -15.52 26.07
CA ALA A 491 15.62 -16.49 25.31
C ALA A 491 15.16 -17.67 26.17
N LEU A 492 15.75 -17.87 27.36
CA LEU A 492 15.59 -19.07 28.20
C LEU A 492 15.92 -20.35 27.42
N LEU A 493 17.01 -20.32 26.65
CA LEU A 493 17.47 -21.40 25.78
C LEU A 493 18.95 -21.68 26.02
N LYS A 494 19.40 -22.91 25.77
CA LYS A 494 20.83 -23.28 25.89
C LYS A 494 21.59 -22.69 24.71
N SER A 495 22.80 -22.18 24.96
CA SER A 495 23.61 -21.51 23.93
C SER A 495 23.92 -22.40 22.72
N LYS A 496 24.03 -23.73 22.91
CA LYS A 496 24.17 -24.73 21.84
C LYS A 496 23.02 -24.67 20.82
N ASP A 497 21.79 -24.56 21.29
CA ASP A 497 20.58 -24.64 20.46
C ASP A 497 20.36 -23.33 19.70
N ILE A 498 20.74 -22.21 20.32
CA ILE A 498 20.70 -20.87 19.73
C ILE A 498 21.75 -20.70 18.63
N ARG A 499 22.97 -21.23 18.83
CA ARG A 499 24.11 -20.95 17.94
C ARG A 499 23.86 -21.38 16.49
N HIS A 500 23.27 -22.56 16.27
CA HIS A 500 22.92 -23.01 14.92
C HIS A 500 21.93 -22.06 14.23
N ILE A 501 20.94 -21.57 14.97
CA ILE A 501 19.92 -20.64 14.45
C ILE A 501 20.56 -19.27 14.15
N LEU A 502 21.46 -18.77 15.01
CA LEU A 502 22.22 -17.55 14.75
C LEU A 502 23.07 -17.64 13.49
N THR A 503 23.80 -18.75 13.30
CA THR A 503 24.58 -18.99 12.07
C THR A 503 23.66 -19.00 10.85
N ALA A 504 22.52 -19.68 10.89
CA ALA A 504 21.56 -19.69 9.78
C ALA A 504 20.95 -18.30 9.49
N LEU A 505 20.63 -17.52 10.53
CA LEU A 505 20.15 -16.14 10.39
C LEU A 505 21.22 -15.20 9.83
N HIS A 506 22.51 -15.46 10.12
CA HIS A 506 23.63 -14.72 9.54
C HIS A 506 23.86 -15.08 8.07
N GLU A 507 23.84 -16.37 7.73
CA GLU A 507 23.92 -16.85 6.33
C GLU A 507 22.77 -16.32 5.47
N MET A 508 21.57 -16.15 6.04
CA MET A 508 20.42 -15.50 5.40
C MET A 508 20.55 -13.97 5.27
N GLY A 509 21.59 -13.34 5.84
CA GLY A 509 21.79 -11.89 5.83
C GLY A 509 20.81 -11.11 6.72
N VAL A 510 20.15 -11.78 7.67
CA VAL A 510 19.20 -11.15 8.61
C VAL A 510 19.93 -10.58 9.84
N LEU A 511 20.91 -11.32 10.35
CA LEU A 511 21.75 -10.89 11.47
C LEU A 511 23.18 -10.64 10.99
N ASP A 512 23.82 -9.64 11.60
CA ASP A 512 25.21 -9.31 11.40
C ASP A 512 26.00 -9.39 12.72
N LEU A 513 27.29 -9.70 12.57
CA LEU A 513 28.21 -9.88 13.68
C LEU A 513 29.14 -8.67 13.75
N GLN A 514 28.98 -7.87 14.81
CA GLN A 514 29.88 -6.74 15.08
C GLN A 514 31.02 -7.20 15.99
N GLU A 515 32.25 -7.06 15.48
CA GLU A 515 33.47 -7.21 16.24
C GLU A 515 33.80 -5.94 17.05
N VAL A 516 34.01 -6.10 18.36
CA VAL A 516 34.46 -5.03 19.25
C VAL A 516 35.78 -5.47 19.90
N PRO A 517 36.94 -5.10 19.33
CA PRO A 517 38.25 -5.57 19.79
C PRO A 517 38.71 -4.81 21.04
N LYS A 518 39.18 -5.53 22.07
CA LYS A 518 39.75 -4.92 23.30
C LYS A 518 41.17 -4.37 23.11
N ARG A 519 41.84 -4.73 22.01
CA ARG A 519 43.21 -4.34 21.65
C ARG A 519 43.29 -4.07 20.15
N LEU A 520 44.25 -3.25 19.74
CA LEU A 520 44.45 -2.85 18.34
C LEU A 520 44.66 -4.05 17.39
N ASP A 521 45.25 -5.14 17.89
CA ASP A 521 45.57 -6.36 17.12
C ASP A 521 44.36 -7.19 16.67
N ARG A 522 43.13 -6.83 17.12
CA ARG A 522 41.84 -7.48 16.80
C ARG A 522 41.76 -9.00 17.00
N GLN A 523 42.68 -9.61 17.74
CA GLN A 523 42.73 -11.06 17.97
C GLN A 523 41.38 -11.60 18.49
N PRO A 524 40.79 -12.65 17.88
CA PRO A 524 39.46 -13.15 18.26
C PRO A 524 39.27 -13.50 19.74
N SER A 525 40.33 -13.95 20.43
CA SER A 525 40.33 -14.23 21.88
C SER A 525 40.11 -12.99 22.75
N MET A 526 40.42 -11.80 22.22
CA MET A 526 40.32 -10.50 22.89
C MET A 526 39.30 -9.58 22.21
N THR A 527 38.41 -10.13 21.39
CA THR A 527 37.35 -9.42 20.68
C THR A 527 35.99 -9.88 21.20
N PHE A 528 35.07 -8.95 21.49
CA PHE A 528 33.67 -9.28 21.72
C PHE A 528 32.93 -9.37 20.37
N PHE A 529 32.02 -10.32 20.26
CA PHE A 529 31.20 -10.52 19.08
C PHE A 529 29.74 -10.25 19.44
N LEU A 530 29.15 -9.20 18.87
CA LEU A 530 27.80 -8.75 19.17
C LEU A 530 26.89 -8.97 17.96
N TRP A 531 25.80 -9.69 18.15
CA TRP A 531 24.76 -9.85 17.14
C TRP A 531 23.90 -8.59 17.07
N HIS A 532 23.69 -8.09 15.87
CA HIS A 532 22.74 -7.01 15.60
C HIS A 532 21.92 -7.30 14.34
N HIS A 533 20.76 -6.66 14.21
CA HIS A 533 19.92 -6.75 13.01
C HIS A 533 20.15 -5.51 12.13
N ASN A 534 20.33 -5.73 10.82
CA ASN A 534 20.30 -4.66 9.83
C ASN A 534 19.09 -4.88 8.90
N GLN A 535 18.06 -4.06 9.08
CA GLN A 535 16.80 -4.22 8.35
C GLN A 535 16.96 -4.00 6.83
N GLU A 536 17.75 -3.01 6.41
CA GLU A 536 17.98 -2.74 4.97
C GLU A 536 18.71 -3.89 4.28
N ARG A 537 19.72 -4.46 4.95
CA ARG A 537 20.44 -5.63 4.44
C ARG A 537 19.52 -6.85 4.37
N ALA A 538 18.76 -7.12 5.43
CA ALA A 538 17.80 -8.22 5.47
C ALA A 538 16.77 -8.11 4.34
N VAL A 539 16.18 -6.92 4.15
CA VAL A 539 15.26 -6.62 3.02
C VAL A 539 15.94 -6.88 1.68
N SER A 540 17.14 -6.37 1.45
CA SER A 540 17.87 -6.54 0.19
C SER A 540 18.19 -8.01 -0.11
N THR A 541 18.65 -8.77 0.88
CA THR A 541 18.99 -10.19 0.72
C THR A 541 17.73 -11.04 0.50
N LEU A 542 16.68 -10.83 1.28
CA LEU A 542 15.40 -11.54 1.12
C LEU A 542 14.71 -11.20 -0.21
N ALA A 543 14.75 -9.94 -0.65
CA ALA A 543 14.22 -9.54 -1.96
C ALA A 543 14.97 -10.22 -3.12
N GLN A 544 16.30 -10.38 -3.03
CA GLN A 544 17.09 -11.13 -4.02
C GLN A 544 16.72 -12.62 -4.04
N ASP A 545 16.48 -13.21 -2.87
CA ASP A 545 16.02 -14.59 -2.71
C ASP A 545 14.62 -14.79 -3.32
N LEU A 546 13.68 -13.88 -3.07
CA LEU A 546 12.34 -13.88 -3.65
C LEU A 546 12.38 -13.75 -5.18
N CYS A 547 13.19 -12.82 -5.72
CA CYS A 547 13.39 -12.72 -7.17
C CYS A 547 13.93 -14.03 -7.78
N LYS A 548 14.89 -14.68 -7.11
CA LYS A 548 15.46 -15.96 -7.54
C LYS A 548 14.45 -17.11 -7.45
N ALA A 549 13.60 -17.12 -6.42
CA ALA A 549 12.51 -18.08 -6.29
C ALA A 549 11.47 -17.90 -7.40
N MET A 550 11.03 -16.66 -7.67
CA MET A 550 10.12 -16.35 -8.78
C MET A 550 10.73 -16.72 -10.14
N ALA A 551 12.02 -16.44 -10.37
CA ALA A 551 12.70 -16.82 -11.61
C ALA A 551 12.68 -18.33 -11.83
N ARG A 552 12.95 -19.12 -10.78
CA ARG A 552 12.87 -20.59 -10.82
C ARG A 552 11.45 -21.10 -11.07
N VAL A 553 10.42 -20.48 -10.47
CA VAL A 553 9.01 -20.82 -10.70
C VAL A 553 8.62 -20.61 -12.17
N HIS A 554 8.99 -19.46 -12.76
CA HIS A 554 8.70 -19.17 -14.18
C HIS A 554 9.54 -20.03 -15.14
N GLN A 555 10.81 -20.31 -14.83
CA GLN A 555 11.63 -21.28 -15.57
C GLN A 555 11.00 -22.68 -15.54
N ARG A 556 10.47 -23.13 -14.39
CA ARG A 556 9.79 -24.42 -14.28
C ARG A 556 8.47 -24.43 -15.04
N LEU A 557 7.67 -23.37 -14.96
CA LEU A 557 6.44 -23.21 -15.74
C LEU A 557 6.74 -23.33 -17.24
N LYS A 558 7.72 -22.57 -17.74
CA LYS A 558 8.17 -22.64 -19.13
C LYS A 558 8.57 -24.07 -19.54
N HIS A 559 9.33 -24.77 -18.69
CA HIS A 559 9.73 -26.16 -18.95
C HIS A 559 8.52 -27.12 -19.01
N GLU A 560 7.57 -27.04 -18.07
CA GLU A 560 6.38 -27.92 -18.07
C GLU A 560 5.49 -27.71 -19.31
N LEU A 561 5.34 -26.45 -19.75
CA LEU A 561 4.62 -26.10 -20.97
C LEU A 561 5.36 -26.58 -22.23
N GLN A 562 6.68 -26.35 -22.32
CA GLN A 562 7.50 -26.79 -23.46
C GLN A 562 7.55 -28.32 -23.59
N SER A 563 7.69 -29.05 -22.47
CA SER A 563 7.73 -30.51 -22.46
C SER A 563 6.49 -31.16 -23.06
N ARG A 564 5.34 -30.47 -23.02
CA ARG A 564 4.04 -30.98 -23.50
C ARG A 564 3.41 -30.10 -24.58
N ARG A 565 4.25 -29.32 -25.27
CA ARG A 565 3.84 -28.39 -26.32
C ARG A 565 2.93 -29.04 -27.36
N ARG A 566 3.20 -30.28 -27.80
CA ARG A 566 2.36 -30.99 -28.78
C ARG A 566 0.90 -31.18 -28.32
N LEU A 567 0.68 -31.45 -27.03
CA LEU A 567 -0.67 -31.59 -26.45
C LEU A 567 -1.35 -30.23 -26.31
N LEU A 568 -0.60 -29.19 -25.90
CA LEU A 568 -1.10 -27.82 -25.84
C LEU A 568 -1.48 -27.31 -27.23
N ASP A 569 -0.60 -27.44 -28.21
CA ASP A 569 -0.82 -27.09 -29.63
C ASP A 569 -2.02 -27.86 -30.23
N LYS A 570 -2.34 -29.08 -29.75
CA LYS A 570 -3.56 -29.83 -30.11
C LYS A 570 -4.81 -29.24 -29.44
N SER A 571 -4.73 -28.91 -28.15
CA SER A 571 -5.87 -28.37 -27.38
C SER A 571 -6.24 -26.93 -27.74
N GLN A 572 -5.29 -26.13 -28.23
CA GLN A 572 -5.48 -24.72 -28.58
C GLN A 572 -6.06 -24.50 -29.97
N ARG A 573 -6.20 -25.56 -30.79
CA ARG A 573 -6.81 -25.47 -32.12
C ARG A 573 -8.29 -25.08 -32.01
N THR A 574 -8.79 -24.29 -32.96
CA THR A 574 -10.14 -23.70 -32.91
C THR A 574 -11.28 -24.71 -33.03
N ASP A 575 -11.01 -25.88 -33.62
CA ASP A 575 -11.91 -27.04 -33.73
C ASP A 575 -11.99 -27.86 -32.42
N VAL A 576 -10.86 -27.96 -31.69
CA VAL A 576 -10.74 -28.72 -30.44
C VAL A 576 -11.12 -27.90 -29.20
N ARG A 577 -10.86 -26.60 -29.22
CA ARG A 577 -11.11 -25.68 -28.11
C ARG A 577 -12.59 -25.69 -27.71
N ASN A 578 -12.85 -25.77 -26.41
CA ASN A 578 -14.19 -25.96 -25.80
C ASN A 578 -14.87 -27.32 -26.10
N LYS A 579 -14.30 -28.16 -26.97
CA LYS A 579 -14.77 -29.54 -27.26
C LYS A 579 -13.73 -30.59 -26.82
N GLU A 580 -12.99 -30.28 -25.76
CA GLU A 580 -11.85 -31.09 -25.29
C GLU A 580 -12.22 -32.54 -24.93
N SER A 581 -13.47 -32.80 -24.54
CA SER A 581 -13.97 -34.15 -24.24
C SER A 581 -14.32 -35.01 -25.46
N GLU A 582 -14.45 -34.40 -26.64
CA GLU A 582 -14.84 -35.07 -27.89
C GLU A 582 -13.61 -35.41 -28.75
N TYR A 583 -12.61 -34.51 -28.80
CA TYR A 583 -11.45 -34.62 -29.69
C TYR A 583 -10.14 -35.09 -29.02
N LEU A 584 -10.08 -35.16 -27.68
CA LEU A 584 -8.92 -35.72 -26.97
C LEU A 584 -9.22 -37.09 -26.37
N SER A 585 -8.22 -37.97 -26.39
CA SER A 585 -8.26 -39.25 -25.68
C SER A 585 -8.41 -39.03 -24.17
N LYS A 586 -9.03 -39.98 -23.46
CA LYS A 586 -9.14 -39.97 -21.99
C LYS A 586 -7.78 -39.78 -21.29
N GLN A 587 -6.70 -40.31 -21.88
CA GLN A 587 -5.32 -40.12 -21.38
C GLN A 587 -4.82 -38.68 -21.58
N GLU A 588 -4.97 -38.14 -22.79
CA GLU A 588 -4.59 -36.76 -23.13
C GLU A 588 -5.37 -35.74 -22.29
N LEU A 589 -6.67 -35.98 -22.04
CA LEU A 589 -7.53 -35.13 -21.21
C LEU A 589 -7.10 -35.18 -19.73
N ALA A 590 -6.73 -36.35 -19.21
CA ALA A 590 -6.16 -36.50 -17.87
C ALA A 590 -4.80 -35.79 -17.73
N GLU A 591 -3.93 -35.88 -18.74
CA GLU A 591 -2.66 -35.16 -18.76
C GLU A 591 -2.87 -33.64 -18.85
N LEU A 592 -3.80 -33.18 -19.69
CA LEU A 592 -4.14 -31.76 -19.83
C LEU A 592 -4.68 -31.16 -18.53
N ARG A 593 -5.53 -31.88 -17.79
CA ARG A 593 -5.95 -31.50 -16.42
C ARG A 593 -4.78 -31.42 -15.46
N LYS A 594 -3.83 -32.36 -15.54
CA LYS A 594 -2.61 -32.36 -14.72
C LYS A 594 -1.72 -31.15 -15.03
N ILE A 595 -1.57 -30.77 -16.29
CA ILE A 595 -0.84 -29.56 -16.71
C ILE A 595 -1.51 -28.32 -16.11
N ARG A 596 -2.82 -28.12 -16.34
CA ARG A 596 -3.56 -26.96 -15.82
C ARG A 596 -3.42 -26.84 -14.30
N SER A 597 -3.50 -27.94 -13.55
CA SER A 597 -3.30 -27.92 -12.09
C SER A 597 -1.86 -27.57 -11.67
N VAL A 598 -0.84 -27.95 -12.45
CA VAL A 598 0.56 -27.57 -12.17
C VAL A 598 0.79 -26.09 -12.51
N GLU A 599 0.27 -25.62 -13.64
CA GLU A 599 0.30 -24.22 -14.06
C GLU A 599 -0.37 -23.31 -13.02
N GLU A 600 -1.59 -23.63 -12.60
CA GLU A 600 -2.33 -22.92 -11.55
C GLU A 600 -1.52 -22.83 -10.25
N LYS A 601 -0.94 -23.95 -9.80
CA LYS A 601 -0.12 -24.00 -8.57
C LYS A 601 1.14 -23.12 -8.68
N LEU A 602 1.84 -23.16 -9.82
CA LEU A 602 3.04 -22.35 -10.05
C LEU A 602 2.70 -20.85 -10.14
N LEU A 603 1.61 -20.48 -10.82
CA LEU A 603 1.16 -19.09 -10.90
C LEU A 603 0.67 -18.57 -9.53
N ALA A 604 -0.05 -19.39 -8.76
CA ALA A 604 -0.45 -19.07 -7.39
C ALA A 604 0.77 -18.88 -6.46
N GLN A 605 1.79 -19.73 -6.58
CA GLN A 605 3.07 -19.55 -5.86
C GLN A 605 3.78 -18.26 -6.27
N SER A 606 3.90 -17.98 -7.57
CA SER A 606 4.49 -16.73 -8.05
C SER A 606 3.75 -15.49 -7.54
N SER A 607 2.41 -15.53 -7.53
CA SER A 607 1.56 -14.45 -7.02
C SER A 607 1.78 -14.18 -5.52
N ARG A 608 1.94 -15.23 -4.71
CA ARG A 608 2.28 -15.11 -3.28
C ARG A 608 3.68 -14.50 -3.09
N LEU A 609 4.69 -15.02 -3.78
CA LEU A 609 6.07 -14.49 -3.71
C LEU A 609 6.18 -13.04 -4.15
N ALA A 610 5.42 -12.63 -5.18
CA ALA A 610 5.32 -11.24 -5.61
C ALA A 610 4.65 -10.34 -4.56
N SER A 611 3.76 -10.88 -3.71
CA SER A 611 3.14 -10.14 -2.60
C SER A 611 4.17 -9.83 -1.52
N SER A 612 4.91 -10.85 -1.07
CA SER A 612 6.02 -10.72 -0.13
C SER A 612 7.07 -9.73 -0.65
N TYR A 613 7.39 -9.79 -1.94
CA TYR A 613 8.33 -8.87 -2.57
C TYR A 613 7.82 -7.41 -2.53
N SER A 614 6.56 -7.16 -2.87
CA SER A 614 5.93 -5.84 -2.74
C SER A 614 5.98 -5.31 -1.31
N ILE A 615 5.63 -6.13 -0.31
CA ILE A 615 5.68 -5.73 1.10
C ILE A 615 7.09 -5.28 1.50
N LEU A 616 8.13 -6.01 1.06
CA LEU A 616 9.52 -5.72 1.41
C LEU A 616 10.13 -4.50 0.68
N VAL A 617 9.64 -4.13 -0.50
CA VAL A 617 10.33 -3.18 -1.41
C VAL A 617 9.50 -1.96 -1.80
N GLU A 618 8.17 -2.09 -1.88
CA GLU A 618 7.27 -1.05 -2.38
C GLU A 618 6.63 -0.22 -1.26
N TYR A 619 6.47 -0.81 -0.08
CA TYR A 619 5.96 -0.17 1.14
C TYR A 619 7.15 0.26 2.03
#